data_AF-G5NEN3-F1
#
_entry.id   AF-G5NEN3-F1
#
_cell.length_a   1.000
_cell.length_b   1.000
_cell.length_c   1.000
_cell.angle_alpha   90.00
_cell.angle_beta   90.00
_cell.angle_gamma   90.00
#
_symmetry.space_group_name_H-M   'P 1'
#
loop_
_entity.id
_entity.type
_entity.pdbx_description
1 polymer ?
#
loop_
_entity_poly.entity_id
_entity_poly.type
_entity_poly.pdbx_seq_one_letter_code
_entity_poly.pdbx_strand_id
1 'polypeptide(L)'
;QRALYDATKAVSGMPGEEVKQRLRTGTVVTTDDRNWELRYSASALRFNLSRAVAIDMESATIAAQGYRFRVPYGTLLCVSDKPLHGEIKLPGPGQANRFYEGPGQANRFYEGAISEHLQIGIRAIDLLRAEGDRLHSRKLRTFNEPPFR
;
A
#
# COMPACT_ATOMS: atom_id res chain seq x y z
N GLN A 1 -5.84 -7.64 -8.46
CA GLN A 1 -4.44 -7.83 -7.98
C GLN A 1 -3.41 -7.75 -9.10
N ARG A 2 -3.62 -8.35 -10.29
CA ARG A 2 -2.65 -8.29 -11.41
C ARG A 2 -2.26 -6.86 -11.84
N ALA A 3 -3.23 -5.97 -12.05
CA ALA A 3 -2.96 -4.62 -12.53
C ALA A 3 -1.98 -3.81 -11.67
N LEU A 4 -2.06 -3.88 -10.34
CA LEU A 4 -1.10 -3.19 -9.46
C LEU A 4 0.31 -3.79 -9.60
N TYR A 5 0.42 -5.12 -9.63
CA TYR A 5 1.69 -5.82 -9.80
C TYR A 5 2.35 -5.51 -11.15
N ASP A 6 1.58 -5.59 -12.24
CA ASP A 6 2.07 -5.34 -13.59
C ASP A 6 2.40 -3.85 -13.80
N ALA A 7 1.64 -2.95 -13.19
CA ALA A 7 1.96 -1.53 -13.16
C ALA A 7 3.26 -1.25 -12.40
N THR A 8 3.49 -1.90 -11.25
CA THR A 8 4.76 -1.78 -10.52
C THR A 8 5.92 -2.21 -11.40
N LYS A 9 5.84 -3.38 -12.05
CA LYS A 9 6.87 -3.87 -12.97
C LYS A 9 7.18 -2.87 -14.09
N ALA A 10 6.13 -2.35 -14.73
CA ALA A 10 6.28 -1.47 -15.88
C ALA A 10 6.89 -0.12 -15.50
N VAL A 11 6.44 0.48 -14.39
CA VAL A 11 6.88 1.83 -14.00
C VAL A 11 8.22 1.80 -13.27
N SER A 12 8.49 0.79 -12.45
CA SER A 12 9.76 0.67 -11.73
C SER A 12 10.91 0.14 -12.59
N GLY A 13 10.63 -0.28 -13.83
CA GLY A 13 11.61 -0.88 -14.73
C GLY A 13 12.19 -2.23 -14.27
N MET A 14 11.53 -2.93 -13.34
CA MET A 14 12.00 -4.20 -12.76
C MET A 14 11.14 -5.36 -13.28
N PRO A 15 11.54 -6.04 -14.38
CA PRO A 15 10.76 -7.12 -14.97
C PRO A 15 10.81 -8.42 -14.14
N GLY A 16 9.93 -9.37 -14.48
CA GLY A 16 10.01 -10.74 -13.95
C GLY A 16 9.94 -10.81 -12.42
N GLU A 17 10.92 -11.45 -11.81
CA GLU A 17 11.01 -11.63 -10.36
C GLU A 17 11.83 -10.53 -9.67
N GLU A 18 12.52 -9.67 -10.43
CA GLU A 18 13.32 -8.55 -9.91
C GLU A 18 12.47 -7.59 -9.09
N VAL A 19 11.20 -7.41 -9.49
CA VAL A 19 10.23 -6.57 -8.76
C VAL A 19 10.09 -6.96 -7.28
N LYS A 20 10.37 -8.22 -6.90
CA LYS A 20 10.30 -8.67 -5.50
C LYS A 20 11.32 -7.99 -4.59
N GLN A 21 12.39 -7.43 -5.13
CA GLN A 21 13.38 -6.67 -4.36
C GLN A 21 12.81 -5.34 -3.87
N ARG A 22 11.81 -4.78 -4.57
CA ARG A 22 11.21 -3.48 -4.28
C ARG A 22 9.74 -3.56 -3.83
N LEU A 23 9.02 -4.58 -4.26
CA LEU A 23 7.62 -4.82 -3.95
C LEU A 23 7.47 -6.04 -3.04
N ARG A 24 6.91 -5.81 -1.85
CA ARG A 24 6.50 -6.89 -0.93
C ARG A 24 4.97 -7.01 -0.91
N THR A 25 4.47 -8.19 -1.28
CA THR A 25 3.06 -8.54 -1.06
C THR A 25 2.90 -9.20 0.31
N GLY A 26 1.90 -8.79 1.08
CA GLY A 26 1.60 -9.37 2.39
C GLY A 26 0.44 -8.67 3.10
N THR A 27 0.22 -9.02 4.36
CA THR A 27 -0.84 -8.47 5.21
C THR A 27 -0.47 -7.06 5.68
N VAL A 28 -1.37 -6.09 5.45
CA VAL A 28 -1.28 -4.73 6.02
C VAL A 28 -2.13 -4.67 7.28
N VAL A 29 -1.57 -4.11 8.35
CA VAL A 29 -2.33 -3.76 9.56
C VAL A 29 -2.84 -2.34 9.39
N THR A 30 -4.13 -2.12 9.59
CA THR A 30 -4.71 -0.77 9.65
C THR A 30 -5.14 -0.48 11.09
N THR A 31 -4.70 0.64 11.63
CA THR A 31 -4.95 1.07 13.02
C THR A 31 -5.54 2.48 13.06
N ASP A 32 -6.30 2.80 14.10
CA ASP A 32 -6.74 4.16 14.43
C ASP A 32 -5.81 4.86 15.44
N ASP A 33 -4.91 4.11 16.09
CA ASP A 33 -3.88 4.63 16.98
C ASP A 33 -2.62 5.04 16.18
N ARG A 34 -2.45 6.35 15.97
CA ARG A 34 -1.26 6.93 15.31
C ARG A 34 0.04 6.67 16.10
N ASN A 35 -0.05 6.54 17.43
CA ASN A 35 1.08 6.34 18.33
C ASN A 35 1.18 4.87 18.81
N TRP A 36 0.77 3.92 17.95
CA TRP A 36 0.79 2.49 18.24
C TRP A 36 2.15 1.98 18.72
N GLU A 37 3.24 2.66 18.36
CA GLU A 37 4.61 2.38 18.79
C GLU A 37 4.75 2.38 20.32
N LEU A 38 4.02 3.27 21.01
CA LEU A 38 4.00 3.37 22.47
C LEU A 38 3.44 2.10 23.13
N ARG A 39 2.70 1.29 22.38
CA ARG A 39 2.04 0.06 22.83
C ARG A 39 2.47 -1.16 22.03
N TYR A 40 3.68 -1.14 21.44
CA TYR A 40 4.16 -2.22 20.59
C TYR A 40 4.08 -3.61 21.26
N SER A 41 4.42 -3.72 22.55
CA SER A 41 4.35 -5.00 23.28
C SER A 41 2.95 -5.63 23.26
N ALA A 42 1.89 -4.82 23.28
CA ALA A 42 0.50 -5.29 23.18
C ALA A 42 0.12 -5.69 21.75
N SER A 43 0.74 -5.07 20.73
CA SER A 43 0.47 -5.32 19.31
C SER A 43 1.33 -6.43 18.70
N ALA A 44 2.50 -6.72 19.28
CA ALA A 44 3.53 -7.60 18.71
C ALA A 44 3.00 -9.01 18.41
N LEU A 45 2.19 -9.58 19.31
CA LEU A 45 1.56 -10.89 19.11
C LEU A 45 0.66 -10.88 17.87
N ARG A 46 -0.18 -9.86 17.71
CA ARG A 46 -1.09 -9.74 16.56
C ARG A 46 -0.32 -9.55 15.26
N PHE A 47 0.72 -8.71 15.27
CA PHE A 47 1.57 -8.48 14.09
C PHE A 47 2.25 -9.78 13.64
N ASN A 48 2.77 -10.56 14.60
CA ASN A 48 3.36 -11.85 14.29
C ASN A 48 2.32 -12.82 13.72
N LEU A 49 1.18 -13.00 14.39
CA LEU A 49 0.11 -13.92 13.98
C LEU A 49 -0.41 -13.63 12.57
N SER A 50 -0.60 -12.35 12.23
CA SER A 50 -1.11 -11.95 10.91
C SER A 50 -0.04 -11.92 9.81
N ARG A 51 1.23 -12.17 10.17
CA ARG A 51 2.40 -12.00 9.29
C ARG A 51 2.41 -10.59 8.67
N ALA A 52 2.18 -9.58 9.52
CA ALA A 52 2.13 -8.17 9.11
C ALA A 52 3.42 -7.76 8.39
N VAL A 53 3.26 -7.10 7.23
CA VAL A 53 4.39 -6.59 6.44
C VAL A 53 4.46 -5.06 6.42
N ALA A 54 3.34 -4.39 6.70
CA ALA A 54 3.23 -2.94 6.79
C ALA A 54 2.09 -2.56 7.74
N ILE A 55 2.10 -1.31 8.20
CA ILE A 55 1.04 -0.71 9.02
C ILE A 55 0.67 0.67 8.46
N ASP A 56 -0.63 0.97 8.42
CA ASP A 56 -1.18 2.26 8.00
C ASP A 56 -2.48 2.59 8.77
N MET A 57 -3.24 3.59 8.31
CA MET A 57 -4.46 4.04 8.98
C MET A 57 -5.72 4.02 8.09
N GLU A 58 -5.61 3.60 6.82
CA GLU A 58 -6.71 3.70 5.85
C GLU A 58 -6.99 2.41 5.08
N SER A 59 -5.98 1.56 4.82
CA SER A 59 -6.05 0.48 3.82
C SER A 59 -7.19 -0.49 4.05
N ALA A 60 -7.32 -1.04 5.26
CA ALA A 60 -8.39 -1.99 5.57
C ALA A 60 -9.76 -1.31 5.51
N THR A 61 -9.87 -0.05 5.93
CA THR A 61 -11.11 0.73 5.88
C THR A 61 -11.58 0.93 4.44
N ILE A 62 -10.68 1.37 3.54
CA ILE A 62 -10.98 1.55 2.12
C ILE A 62 -11.35 0.21 1.47
N ALA A 63 -10.60 -0.85 1.75
CA ALA A 63 -10.89 -2.19 1.23
C ALA A 63 -12.25 -2.72 1.73
N ALA A 64 -12.55 -2.54 3.02
CA ALA A 64 -13.83 -2.95 3.61
C ALA A 64 -15.01 -2.18 3.02
N GLN A 65 -14.85 -0.87 2.76
CA GLN A 65 -15.88 -0.06 2.11
C GLN A 65 -16.07 -0.45 0.65
N GLY A 66 -14.99 -0.72 -0.09
CA GLY A 66 -15.06 -1.25 -1.45
C GLY A 66 -15.82 -2.59 -1.49
N TYR A 67 -15.51 -3.49 -0.55
CA TYR A 67 -16.26 -4.73 -0.37
C TYR A 67 -17.74 -4.48 -0.07
N ARG A 68 -18.05 -3.60 0.90
CA ARG A 68 -19.41 -3.26 1.31
C ARG A 68 -20.24 -2.66 0.19
N PHE A 69 -19.64 -1.90 -0.72
CA PHE A 69 -20.34 -1.20 -1.80
C PHE A 69 -20.11 -1.81 -3.19
N ARG A 70 -19.56 -3.02 -3.27
CA ARG A 70 -19.28 -3.73 -4.54
C ARG A 70 -18.37 -2.93 -5.50
N VAL A 71 -17.51 -2.08 -4.97
CA VAL A 71 -16.51 -1.33 -5.74
C VAL A 71 -15.19 -2.12 -5.72
N PRO A 72 -14.64 -2.55 -6.88
CA PRO A 72 -13.34 -3.20 -6.94
C PRO A 72 -12.26 -2.36 -6.25
N TYR A 73 -11.51 -2.97 -5.34
CA TYR A 73 -10.53 -2.28 -4.50
C TYR A 73 -9.13 -2.91 -4.63
N GLY A 74 -8.13 -2.13 -4.24
CA GLY A 74 -6.74 -2.54 -4.17
C GLY A 74 -5.91 -1.51 -3.41
N THR A 75 -4.86 -2.00 -2.75
CA THR A 75 -3.96 -1.18 -1.94
C THR A 75 -2.54 -1.35 -2.45
N LEU A 76 -1.84 -0.24 -2.65
CA LEU A 76 -0.40 -0.19 -2.89
C LEU A 76 0.17 0.92 -2.02
N LEU A 77 0.97 0.55 -1.03
CA LEU A 77 1.62 1.50 -0.12
C LEU A 77 3.10 1.64 -0.49
N CYS A 78 3.67 2.81 -0.20
CA CYS A 78 5.11 3.04 -0.24
C CYS A 78 5.60 3.17 1.21
N VAL A 79 6.66 2.44 1.54
CA VAL A 79 7.25 2.47 2.89
C VAL A 79 7.88 3.84 3.10
N SER A 80 7.33 4.64 4.02
CA SER A 80 7.93 5.91 4.40
C SER A 80 8.99 5.76 5.48
N ASP A 81 8.84 4.82 6.41
CA ASP A 81 9.65 4.73 7.62
C ASP A 81 9.61 3.31 8.19
N LYS A 82 10.50 3.00 9.14
CA LYS A 82 10.63 1.66 9.75
C LYS A 82 10.64 1.77 11.28
N PRO A 83 9.46 1.92 11.92
CA PRO A 83 9.37 2.18 13.35
C PRO A 83 10.08 1.16 14.24
N LEU A 84 10.02 -0.13 13.87
CA LEU A 84 10.65 -1.22 14.64
C LEU A 84 12.17 -1.33 14.45
N HIS A 85 12.78 -0.47 13.62
CA HIS A 85 14.21 -0.51 13.27
C HIS A 85 14.93 0.81 13.59
N GLY A 86 14.36 1.65 14.46
CA GLY A 86 14.97 2.91 14.90
C GLY A 86 14.79 4.08 13.92
N GLU A 87 14.05 3.88 12.83
CA GLU A 87 13.74 4.90 11.82
C GLU A 87 12.29 5.37 11.98
N ILE A 88 11.92 5.82 13.19
CA ILE A 88 10.58 6.38 13.45
C ILE A 88 10.54 7.81 12.88
N LYS A 89 9.53 8.12 12.06
CA LYS A 89 9.26 9.48 11.62
C LYS A 89 8.59 10.27 12.75
N LEU A 90 9.27 11.24 13.37
CA LEU A 90 8.64 12.06 14.40
C LEU A 90 7.81 13.18 13.76
N PRO A 91 6.67 13.56 14.37
CA PRO A 91 5.92 14.74 13.95
C PRO A 91 6.67 16.02 14.38
N GLY A 92 7.05 16.87 13.41
CA GLY A 92 7.63 18.20 13.67
C GLY A 92 8.02 18.95 12.39
N PRO A 93 7.98 20.31 12.39
CA PRO A 93 8.43 21.10 11.25
C PRO A 93 9.94 20.94 11.05
N GLY A 94 10.35 20.50 9.85
CA GLY A 94 11.75 20.29 9.49
C GLY A 94 12.29 18.86 9.70
N GLN A 95 11.46 17.91 10.14
CA GLN A 95 11.87 16.49 10.16
C GLN A 95 11.59 15.82 8.82
N ALA A 96 12.53 16.01 7.90
CA ALA A 96 12.60 15.23 6.69
C ALA A 96 12.86 13.75 7.03
N ASN A 97 12.40 12.89 6.13
CA ASN A 97 12.21 11.48 6.38
C ASN A 97 13.56 10.75 6.32
N ARG A 98 14.24 10.56 7.46
CA ARG A 98 15.58 9.90 7.55
C ARG A 98 15.71 8.58 6.77
N PHE A 99 14.59 7.89 6.51
CA PHE A 99 14.54 6.70 5.68
C PHE A 99 15.12 6.88 4.25
N TYR A 100 14.96 8.08 3.66
CA TYR A 100 15.50 8.41 2.34
C TYR A 100 16.76 9.30 2.42
N GLU A 101 17.24 9.61 3.63
CA GLU A 101 18.38 10.48 3.86
C GLU A 101 19.65 9.66 4.07
N GLY A 102 20.27 9.22 2.98
CA GLY A 102 21.72 9.07 2.97
C GLY A 102 22.38 10.44 3.15
N PRO A 103 23.65 10.52 3.63
CA PRO A 103 24.33 11.80 3.79
C PRO A 103 24.36 12.57 2.45
N GLY A 104 23.63 13.69 2.40
CA GLY A 104 23.63 14.64 1.28
C GLY A 104 22.55 14.50 0.18
N GLN A 105 21.57 13.58 0.28
CA GLN A 105 20.60 13.34 -0.82
C GLN A 105 19.12 13.19 -0.41
N ALA A 106 18.74 13.71 0.75
CA ALA A 106 17.43 13.56 1.39
C ALA A 106 16.19 13.78 0.49
N ASN A 107 16.17 14.83 -0.34
CA ASN A 107 14.96 15.20 -1.06
C ASN A 107 14.75 14.40 -2.36
N ARG A 108 15.82 13.99 -3.05
CA ARG A 108 15.71 13.41 -4.40
C ARG A 108 15.12 12.00 -4.43
N PHE A 109 15.46 11.17 -3.45
CA PHE A 109 14.93 9.80 -3.37
C PHE A 109 13.45 9.78 -2.96
N TYR A 110 13.07 10.64 -2.01
CA TYR A 110 11.68 10.74 -1.56
C TYR A 110 10.77 11.32 -2.64
N GLU A 111 11.14 12.44 -3.27
CA GLU A 111 10.37 13.03 -4.37
C GLU A 111 10.27 12.08 -5.57
N GLY A 112 11.36 11.38 -5.90
CA GLY A 112 11.37 10.34 -6.93
C GLY A 112 10.43 9.19 -6.62
N ALA A 113 10.45 8.69 -5.37
CA ALA A 113 9.57 7.60 -4.94
C ALA A 113 8.10 8.00 -4.92
N ILE A 114 7.76 9.23 -4.52
CA ILE A 114 6.38 9.74 -4.57
C ILE A 114 5.88 9.78 -6.01
N SER A 115 6.67 10.36 -6.92
CA SER A 115 6.30 10.45 -8.34
C SER A 115 6.12 9.06 -8.93
N GLU A 116 7.07 8.15 -8.72
CA GLU A 116 6.99 6.77 -9.20
C GLU A 116 5.77 6.03 -8.63
N HIS A 117 5.49 6.18 -7.33
CA HIS A 117 4.34 5.55 -6.68
C HIS A 117 3.01 6.02 -7.27
N LEU A 118 2.86 7.32 -7.52
CA LEU A 118 1.69 7.87 -8.20
C LEU A 118 1.58 7.34 -9.64
N GLN A 119 2.68 7.28 -10.37
CA GLN A 119 2.70 6.73 -11.74
C GLN A 119 2.30 5.26 -11.78
N ILE A 120 2.70 4.45 -10.79
CA ILE A 120 2.22 3.06 -10.65
C ILE A 120 0.70 3.05 -10.48
N GLY A 121 0.14 3.93 -9.65
CA GLY A 121 -1.31 4.05 -9.46
C GLY A 121 -2.04 4.40 -10.76
N ILE A 122 -1.56 5.40 -11.49
CA ILE A 122 -2.13 5.81 -12.78
C ILE A 122 -2.04 4.67 -13.79
N ARG A 123 -0.87 4.02 -13.90
CA ARG A 123 -0.69 2.89 -14.81
C ARG A 123 -1.60 1.72 -14.48
N ALA A 124 -1.83 1.44 -13.20
CA ALA A 124 -2.76 0.41 -12.78
C ALA A 124 -4.20 0.75 -13.18
N ILE A 125 -4.61 2.02 -13.06
CA ILE A 125 -5.92 2.50 -13.53
C ILE A 125 -6.03 2.32 -15.05
N ASP A 126 -5.00 2.62 -15.82
CA ASP A 126 -5.03 2.42 -17.28
C ASP A 126 -5.18 0.94 -17.66
N LEU A 127 -4.46 0.05 -16.96
CA LEU A 127 -4.62 -1.40 -17.14
C LEU A 127 -6.05 -1.86 -16.79
N LEU A 128 -6.60 -1.38 -15.68
CA LEU A 128 -7.97 -1.69 -15.29
C LEU A 128 -9.02 -1.10 -16.24
N ARG A 129 -8.76 0.08 -16.82
CA ARG A 129 -9.61 0.68 -17.84
C ARG A 129 -9.64 -0.18 -19.11
N ALA A 130 -8.48 -0.68 -19.54
CA ALA A 130 -8.37 -1.56 -20.70
C ALA A 130 -9.03 -2.95 -20.51
N GLU A 131 -9.23 -3.39 -19.26
CA GLU A 131 -9.96 -4.63 -18.96
C GLU A 131 -11.47 -4.54 -19.28
N GLY A 132 -12.03 -3.32 -19.33
CA GLY A 132 -13.46 -3.09 -19.57
C GLY A 132 -14.32 -3.81 -18.53
N ASP A 133 -15.29 -4.60 -18.99
CA ASP A 133 -16.22 -5.35 -18.11
C ASP A 133 -15.51 -6.40 -17.26
N ARG A 134 -14.31 -6.87 -17.64
CA ARG A 134 -13.54 -7.85 -16.87
C ARG A 134 -13.04 -7.30 -15.53
N LEU A 135 -13.05 -5.98 -15.35
CA LEU A 135 -12.76 -5.34 -14.06
C LEU A 135 -13.73 -5.83 -12.96
N HIS A 136 -15.01 -5.94 -13.30
CA HIS A 136 -16.02 -6.40 -12.35
C HIS A 136 -16.12 -7.93 -12.40
N SER A 137 -16.09 -8.56 -11.23
CA SER A 137 -16.23 -10.01 -11.12
C SER A 137 -17.26 -10.36 -10.05
N ARG A 138 -17.65 -11.63 -10.00
CA ARG A 138 -18.67 -12.11 -9.05
C ARG A 138 -18.20 -12.15 -7.58
N LYS A 139 -16.94 -11.78 -7.30
CA LYS A 139 -16.33 -11.88 -5.95
C LYS A 139 -17.03 -11.04 -4.89
N LEU A 140 -17.72 -9.96 -5.27
CA LEU A 140 -18.40 -9.04 -4.35
C LEU A 140 -19.92 -9.22 -4.31
N ARG A 141 -20.47 -10.18 -5.08
CA ARG A 141 -21.92 -10.40 -5.16
C ARG A 141 -22.44 -11.08 -3.89
N THR A 142 -23.59 -10.63 -3.41
CA THR A 142 -24.36 -11.29 -2.35
C THR A 142 -25.44 -12.22 -2.91
N PHE A 143 -26.05 -13.01 -2.04
CA PHE A 143 -27.20 -13.86 -2.40
C PHE A 143 -28.41 -13.04 -2.88
N ASN A 144 -28.58 -11.82 -2.37
CA ASN A 144 -29.66 -10.88 -2.69
C ASN A 144 -29.14 -9.66 -3.48
N GLU A 145 -28.12 -9.85 -4.32
CA GLU A 145 -27.49 -8.75 -5.07
C GLU A 145 -28.52 -8.03 -5.97
N PRO A 146 -28.63 -6.69 -5.90
CA PRO A 146 -29.50 -5.94 -6.79
C PRO A 146 -29.17 -6.16 -8.28
N PRO A 147 -30.14 -6.00 -9.20
CA PRO A 147 -29.89 -6.13 -10.63
C PRO A 147 -28.95 -5.04 -11.19
N PHE A 148 -28.93 -3.86 -10.59
CA PHE A 148 -28.11 -2.73 -11.02
C PHE A 148 -26.71 -2.76 -10.41
N ARG A 149 -25.74 -2.30 -11.20
CA ARG A 149 -24.39 -1.98 -10.75
C ARG A 149 -24.25 -0.48 -10.54
#